data_AF-A0A5K7TS94-F1
#
_entry.id   AF-A0A5K7TS94-F1
#
_cell.length_a   1.000
_cell.length_b   1.000
_cell.length_c   1.000
_cell.angle_alpha   90.00
_cell.angle_beta   90.00
_cell.angle_gamma   90.00
#
_symmetry.space_group_name_H-M   'P 1'
#
loop_
_entity.id
_entity.type
_entity.pdbx_description
1 polymer ?
#
loop_
_entity_poly.entity_id
_entity_poly.type
_entity_poly.pdbx_seq_one_letter_code
_entity_poly.pdbx_strand_id
1 'polypeptide(L)'
;MNVHTIDMQQFSRTPFGRYADDGTGNGTAFRENYLYGPMADPSVDLVVVKLDSVAPGYEYGSSFLEEAFGGLVRVHHLDGSMVLRKLKVDTEFPDYAMEIRSYIEEAGA
;
A
#
# COMPACT_ATOMS: atom_id res chain seq x y z
N MET A 1 -8.16 9.79 17.83
CA MET A 1 -7.89 8.93 16.67
C MET A 1 -6.65 9.48 15.99
N ASN A 2 -5.52 8.80 16.11
CA ASN A 2 -4.27 9.17 15.47
C ASN A 2 -4.27 8.64 14.04
N VAL A 3 -4.20 9.55 13.07
CA VAL A 3 -4.29 9.22 11.65
C VAL A 3 -2.96 9.52 10.98
N HIS A 4 -2.38 8.52 10.34
CA HIS A 4 -1.21 8.67 9.49
C HIS A 4 -1.66 8.72 8.03
N THR A 5 -1.22 9.71 7.26
CA THR A 5 -1.58 9.86 5.84
C THR A 5 -0.34 9.74 4.98
N ILE A 6 -0.40 8.86 3.98
CA ILE A 6 0.62 8.67 2.96
C ILE A 6 0.03 9.15 1.64
N ASP A 7 0.67 10.13 1.03
CA ASP A 7 0.30 10.62 -0.29
C ASP A 7 1.33 10.11 -1.31
N MET A 8 0.88 9.50 -2.40
CA MET A 8 1.77 8.89 -3.39
C MET A 8 2.74 9.88 -4.02
N GLN A 9 2.43 11.19 -4.01
CA GLN A 9 3.40 12.23 -4.41
C GLN A 9 4.67 12.26 -3.55
N GLN A 10 4.60 11.77 -2.30
CA GLN A 10 5.73 11.69 -1.37
C GLN A 10 6.64 10.48 -1.67
N PHE A 11 6.15 9.52 -2.45
CA PHE A 11 6.89 8.33 -2.85
C PHE A 11 7.30 8.39 -4.33
N SER A 12 6.33 8.33 -5.24
CA SER A 12 6.56 8.31 -6.67
C SER A 12 5.32 8.76 -7.41
N ARG A 13 5.50 9.58 -8.45
CA ARG A 13 4.43 9.93 -9.39
C ARG A 13 4.17 8.86 -10.44
N THR A 14 5.05 7.87 -10.56
CA THR A 14 4.92 6.73 -11.49
C THR A 14 5.35 5.46 -10.76
N PRO A 15 4.60 4.98 -9.76
CA PRO A 15 4.94 3.79 -8.96
C PRO A 15 4.78 2.50 -9.76
N PHE A 16 5.85 1.72 -9.92
CA PHE A 16 5.92 0.63 -10.89
C PHE A 16 6.78 -0.54 -10.41
N GLY A 17 6.51 -1.73 -10.92
CA GLY A 17 7.30 -2.91 -10.59
C GLY A 17 7.07 -3.43 -9.17
N ARG A 18 7.78 -4.50 -8.86
CA ARG A 18 7.61 -5.29 -7.65
C ARG A 18 8.81 -5.14 -6.72
N TYR A 19 10.01 -5.36 -7.26
CA TYR A 19 11.23 -5.51 -6.46
C TYR A 19 12.24 -4.38 -6.74
N ALA A 20 13.29 -4.32 -5.92
CA ALA A 20 14.34 -3.31 -6.02
C ALA A 20 15.00 -3.23 -7.41
N ASP A 21 15.09 -4.36 -8.12
CA ASP A 21 15.67 -4.45 -9.47
C ASP A 21 14.85 -3.68 -10.52
N ASP A 22 13.57 -3.40 -10.24
CA ASP A 22 12.73 -2.59 -11.12
C ASP A 22 13.05 -1.08 -11.02
N GLY A 23 13.84 -0.65 -10.04
CA GLY A 23 14.16 0.77 -9.78
C GLY A 23 13.47 1.31 -8.53
N THR A 24 13.59 2.60 -8.23
CA THR A 24 13.23 3.14 -6.90
C THR A 24 11.72 3.27 -6.63
N GLY A 25 10.88 3.19 -7.66
CA GLY A 25 9.43 3.37 -7.59
C GLY A 25 8.63 2.09 -7.30
N ASN A 26 9.27 1.03 -6.83
CA ASN A 26 8.68 -0.31 -6.72
C ASN A 26 7.88 -0.59 -5.44
N GLY A 27 7.06 -1.65 -5.50
CA GLY A 27 6.19 -2.06 -4.39
C GLY A 27 6.95 -2.36 -3.09
N THR A 28 8.12 -3.00 -3.17
CA THR A 28 9.00 -3.22 -2.01
C THR A 28 9.43 -1.90 -1.39
N ALA A 29 9.89 -0.94 -2.20
CA ALA A 29 10.33 0.36 -1.70
C ALA A 29 9.19 1.14 -1.03
N PHE A 30 7.98 1.08 -1.58
CA PHE A 30 6.82 1.69 -0.94
C PHE A 30 6.46 1.01 0.38
N ARG A 31 6.40 -0.33 0.40
CA ARG A 31 6.08 -1.10 1.61
C ARG A 31 7.05 -0.80 2.74
N GLU A 32 8.35 -0.98 2.49
CA GLU A 32 9.38 -0.91 3.52
C GLU A 32 9.54 0.51 4.07
N ASN A 33 9.53 1.52 3.20
CA ASN A 33 9.91 2.88 3.59
C ASN A 33 8.73 3.77 4.01
N TYR A 34 7.50 3.45 3.58
CA TYR A 34 6.33 4.30 3.82
C TYR A 34 5.21 3.57 4.54
N LEU A 35 4.87 2.35 4.13
CA LEU A 35 3.62 1.72 4.56
C LEU A 35 3.78 0.87 5.84
N TYR A 36 4.86 0.09 5.95
CA TYR A 36 5.04 -0.87 7.05
C TYR A 36 5.12 -0.19 8.42
N GLY A 37 5.94 0.87 8.55
CA GLY A 37 6.12 1.62 9.79
C GLY A 37 4.80 2.05 10.45
N PRO A 38 3.97 2.87 9.79
CA PRO A 38 2.70 3.31 10.37
C PRO A 38 1.68 2.18 10.54
N MET A 39 1.74 1.12 9.72
CA MET A 39 0.89 -0.07 9.92
C MET A 39 1.24 -0.84 11.19
N ALA A 40 2.52 -1.02 11.48
CA ALA A 40 3.01 -1.73 12.66
C ALA A 40 2.93 -0.88 13.94
N ASP A 41 2.85 0.45 13.85
CA ASP A 41 2.81 1.34 15.01
C ASP A 41 1.45 1.25 15.75
N PRO A 42 1.40 0.74 17.00
CA PRO A 42 0.16 0.61 17.75
C PRO A 42 -0.45 1.94 18.18
N SER A 43 0.30 3.05 18.11
CA SER A 43 -0.20 4.39 18.39
C SER A 43 -0.97 4.99 17.21
N VAL A 44 -0.87 4.41 16.02
CA VAL A 44 -1.60 4.84 14.81
C VAL A 44 -2.89 4.03 14.72
N ASP A 45 -4.03 4.72 14.73
CA ASP A 45 -5.35 4.10 14.66
C ASP A 45 -5.79 3.84 13.20
N LEU A 46 -5.37 4.72 12.28
CA LEU A 46 -5.76 4.67 10.87
C LEU A 46 -4.60 5.09 9.96
N VAL A 47 -4.37 4.35 8.89
CA VAL A 47 -3.43 4.68 7.82
C VAL A 47 -4.23 4.96 6.55
N VAL A 48 -4.18 6.20 6.08
CA VAL A 48 -4.84 6.64 4.84
C VAL A 48 -3.80 6.70 3.74
N VAL A 49 -3.99 5.94 2.66
CA VAL A 49 -3.14 5.97 1.47
C VAL A 49 -3.89 6.63 0.33
N LYS A 50 -3.39 7.78 -0.14
CA LYS A 50 -3.97 8.54 -1.25
C LYS A 50 -3.31 8.16 -2.57
N LEU A 51 -4.06 7.53 -3.47
CA LEU A 51 -3.49 6.97 -4.71
C LEU A 51 -3.48 7.93 -5.89
N ASP A 52 -4.30 8.99 -5.87
CA ASP A 52 -4.60 9.77 -7.07
C ASP A 52 -3.57 10.86 -7.41
N SER A 53 -2.60 11.12 -6.52
CA SER A 53 -1.56 12.14 -6.73
C SER A 53 -0.42 11.72 -7.69
N VAL A 54 -0.62 10.64 -8.45
CA VAL A 54 0.31 10.16 -9.48
C VAL A 54 0.27 11.01 -10.75
N ALA A 55 1.09 10.67 -11.74
CA ALA A 55 1.06 11.33 -13.03
C ALA A 55 -0.33 11.17 -13.68
N PRO A 56 -0.87 12.20 -14.36
CA PRO A 56 -2.16 12.07 -15.06
C PRO A 56 -2.14 10.91 -16.05
N GLY A 57 -3.19 10.07 -16.01
CA GLY A 57 -3.30 8.88 -16.87
C GLY A 57 -2.42 7.70 -16.45
N TYR A 58 -1.81 7.75 -15.26
CA TYR A 58 -1.05 6.63 -14.71
C TYR A 58 -1.96 5.58 -14.08
N GLU A 59 -1.61 4.31 -14.28
CA GLU A 59 -2.33 3.17 -13.72
C GLU A 59 -1.41 2.32 -12.83
N TYR A 60 -1.94 1.86 -11.70
CA TYR A 60 -1.19 0.96 -10.81
C TYR A 60 -1.23 -0.46 -11.37
N GLY A 61 -0.06 -1.07 -11.52
CA GLY A 61 0.04 -2.48 -11.88
C GLY A 61 -0.26 -3.39 -10.69
N SER A 62 -0.92 -4.52 -10.95
CA SER A 62 -1.19 -5.57 -9.95
C SER A 62 0.05 -6.02 -9.17
N SER A 63 1.20 -6.11 -9.84
CA SER A 63 2.48 -6.47 -9.20
C SER A 63 2.94 -5.45 -8.17
N PHE A 64 2.69 -4.16 -8.40
CA PHE A 64 2.99 -3.12 -7.43
C PHE A 64 2.04 -3.23 -6.23
N LEU A 65 0.73 -3.33 -6.49
CA LEU A 65 -0.31 -3.36 -5.46
C LEU A 65 -0.18 -4.59 -4.55
N GLU A 66 0.00 -5.78 -5.12
CA GLU A 66 0.17 -7.00 -4.32
C GLU A 66 1.43 -6.91 -3.44
N GLU A 67 2.56 -6.46 -3.99
CA GLU A 67 3.80 -6.44 -3.22
C GLU A 67 3.81 -5.35 -2.16
N ALA A 68 3.22 -4.19 -2.46
CA ALA A 68 3.06 -3.10 -1.51
C ALA A 68 2.17 -3.51 -0.33
N PHE A 69 0.97 -4.01 -0.63
CA PHE A 69 -0.09 -4.18 0.37
C PHE A 69 -0.20 -5.63 0.87
N GLY A 70 -0.27 -6.62 -0.02
CA GLY A 70 -0.23 -8.04 0.36
C GLY A 70 1.10 -8.42 1.01
N GLY A 71 2.20 -7.77 0.60
CA GLY A 71 3.51 -7.91 1.23
C GLY A 71 3.54 -7.55 2.72
N LEU A 72 2.63 -6.70 3.22
CA LEU A 72 2.53 -6.43 4.67
C LEU A 72 2.24 -7.71 5.47
N VAL A 73 1.43 -8.60 4.90
CA VAL A 73 1.08 -9.88 5.53
C VAL A 73 2.15 -10.93 5.19
N ARG A 74 2.48 -11.09 3.91
CA ARG A 74 3.39 -12.14 3.45
C ARG A 74 4.84 -11.97 3.94
N VAL A 75 5.33 -10.73 4.02
CA VAL A 75 6.74 -10.42 4.35
C VAL A 75 6.90 -9.99 5.80
N HIS A 76 6.01 -9.13 6.31
CA HIS A 76 6.11 -8.64 7.69
C HIS A 76 5.23 -9.40 8.69
N HIS A 77 4.46 -10.39 8.23
CA HIS A 77 3.61 -11.23 9.07
C HIS A 77 2.59 -10.43 9.91
N LEU A 78 2.14 -9.28 9.39
CA LEU A 78 1.03 -8.55 10.00
C LEU A 78 -0.27 -9.35 9.84
N ASP A 79 -1.13 -9.31 10.86
CA ASP A 79 -2.48 -9.89 10.78
C ASP A 79 -3.29 -9.17 9.69
N GLY A 80 -3.71 -9.89 8.64
CA GLY A 80 -4.45 -9.31 7.51
C GLY A 80 -5.74 -8.62 7.95
N SER A 81 -6.44 -9.17 8.95
CA SER A 81 -7.65 -8.55 9.50
C SER A 81 -7.36 -7.21 10.18
N MET A 82 -6.24 -7.08 10.90
CA MET A 82 -5.76 -5.82 11.47
C MET A 82 -5.40 -4.82 10.38
N VAL A 83 -4.66 -5.26 9.35
CA VAL A 83 -4.31 -4.39 8.21
C VAL A 83 -5.56 -3.83 7.55
N LEU A 84 -6.56 -4.68 7.24
CA LEU A 84 -7.82 -4.26 6.62
C LEU A 84 -8.63 -3.29 7.48
N ARG A 85 -8.59 -3.43 8.82
CA ARG A 85 -9.27 -2.48 9.72
C ARG A 85 -8.56 -1.13 9.79
N LYS A 86 -7.23 -1.13 9.68
CA LYS A 86 -6.38 0.06 9.85
C LYS A 86 -6.13 0.81 8.54
N LEU A 87 -6.24 0.13 7.39
CA LEU A 87 -6.03 0.71 6.07
C LEU A 87 -7.29 1.40 5.54
N LYS A 88 -7.14 2.64 5.11
CA LYS A 88 -8.09 3.32 4.22
C LYS A 88 -7.38 3.68 2.92
N VAL A 89 -7.87 3.15 1.80
CA VAL A 89 -7.44 3.57 0.46
C VAL A 89 -8.34 4.73 0.03
N ASP A 90 -7.74 5.89 -0.25
CA ASP A 90 -8.40 7.11 -0.70
C ASP A 90 -8.10 7.31 -2.17
N THR A 91 -9.07 7.03 -3.03
CA THR A 91 -8.95 7.07 -4.48
C THR A 91 -10.32 7.25 -5.13
N GLU A 92 -10.37 7.90 -6.29
CA GLU A 92 -11.55 7.94 -7.15
C GLU A 92 -11.80 6.63 -7.92
N PHE A 93 -10.83 5.71 -7.92
CA PHE A 93 -10.89 4.42 -8.64
C PHE A 93 -11.12 3.26 -7.67
N PRO A 94 -12.39 2.83 -7.44
CA PRO A 94 -12.71 1.83 -6.42
C PRO A 94 -12.08 0.45 -6.67
N ASP A 95 -11.74 0.13 -7.92
CA ASP A 95 -11.12 -1.14 -8.29
C ASP A 95 -9.77 -1.34 -7.59
N TYR A 96 -8.96 -0.28 -7.42
CA TYR A 96 -7.71 -0.37 -6.67
C TYR A 96 -7.94 -0.76 -5.21
N ALA A 97 -8.96 -0.20 -4.56
CA ALA A 97 -9.29 -0.57 -3.18
C ALA A 97 -9.75 -2.04 -3.09
N MET A 98 -10.48 -2.53 -4.09
CA MET A 98 -10.91 -3.92 -4.17
C MET A 98 -9.73 -4.88 -4.39
N GLU A 99 -8.83 -4.58 -5.32
CA GLU A 99 -7.64 -5.38 -5.60
C GLU A 99 -6.71 -5.43 -4.38
N ILE A 100 -6.41 -4.28 -3.77
CA ILE A 100 -5.60 -4.19 -2.55
C ILE A 100 -6.18 -5.06 -1.44
N ARG A 101 -7.50 -5.00 -1.23
CA ARG A 101 -8.19 -5.85 -0.24
C ARG A 101 -8.02 -7.32 -0.57
N SER A 102 -8.21 -7.74 -1.83
CA SER A 102 -8.03 -9.12 -2.27
C SER A 102 -6.62 -9.61 -1.97
N TYR A 103 -5.59 -8.82 -2.31
CA TYR A 103 -4.19 -9.21 -2.06
C TYR A 103 -3.85 -9.34 -0.57
N ILE A 104 -4.43 -8.51 0.29
CA ILE A 104 -4.25 -8.64 1.75
C ILE A 104 -4.94 -9.91 2.28
N GLU A 105 -6.16 -10.20 1.81
CA GLU A 105 -6.91 -11.40 2.21
C GLU A 105 -6.22 -12.69 1.73
N GLU A 106 -5.79 -12.73 0.47
CA GLU A 106 -5.08 -13.87 -0.12
C GLU A 106 -3.74 -14.14 0.55
N ALA A 107 -3.01 -13.09 0.97
CA ALA A 107 -1.72 -13.25 1.65
C ALA A 107 -1.85 -13.83 3.07
N GLY A 108 -3.03 -13.76 3.68
CA GLY A 108 -3.32 -14.29 5.01
C GLY A 108 -4.01 -15.66 5.02
N ALA A 109 -4.35 -16.21 3.85
CA ALA A 109 -4.96 -17.52 3.68
C ALA A 109 -3.91 -18.65 3.72
#